data_AF-A0A2G9Z1D3-F1
#
_entry.id   AF-A0A2G9Z1D3-F1
#
_cell.length_a   1.000
_cell.length_b   1.000
_cell.length_c   1.000
_cell.angle_alpha   90.00
_cell.angle_beta   90.00
_cell.angle_gamma   90.00
#
_symmetry.space_group_name_H-M   'P 1'
#
loop_
_entity.id
_entity.type
_entity.pdbx_description
1 polymer ?
#
loop_
_entity_poly.entity_id
_entity_poly.type
_entity_poly.pdbx_seq_one_letter_code
_entity_poly.pdbx_strand_id
1 'polypeptide(L)'
;MKNKKKLLLLFLSVLVFLPALTVAGPFDYTPMEKIPGFETADTSNFYNYIGIVYQFGLWAVGISAMLMISIGGYMYMTSAGNTTSMGKARGIITDALAGLILAMLSYLILYEINPDLVKLTGGATGGSATGTVSTAPISTGTLAIGCNNYTAAFASASGGDKNLQCLLIGIANAESSCNPTITSPANACGLMQFLPATAGISCAELNANPIKSIQLAADYIKKNQTTIPSSSGFNVGKKYSLSENTVSYGSFLYDTGNDDLIASYSAGSGKLATTPGMKGPFEISSDCPNPITPAWQCHIKPDGFSETQKYVMRVQSFQKACLLKP
;
A
#
# COMPACT_ATOMS: atom_id res chain seq x y z
N MET A 1 26.11 -45.17 -14.33
CA MET A 1 25.06 -45.08 -15.38
C MET A 1 23.62 -45.10 -14.85
N LYS A 2 23.33 -45.70 -13.68
CA LYS A 2 21.96 -45.82 -13.12
C LYS A 2 21.31 -44.47 -12.73
N ASN A 3 22.09 -43.52 -12.22
CA ASN A 3 21.56 -42.20 -11.77
C ASN A 3 21.40 -41.20 -12.91
N LYS A 4 22.20 -41.31 -13.99
CA LYS A 4 22.08 -40.46 -15.18
C LYS A 4 20.79 -40.76 -15.97
N LYS A 5 20.37 -42.04 -16.01
CA LYS A 5 19.08 -42.45 -16.60
C LYS A 5 17.87 -41.94 -15.81
N LYS A 6 17.96 -41.89 -14.47
CA LYS A 6 16.91 -41.32 -13.61
C LYS A 6 16.79 -39.80 -13.78
N LEU A 7 17.92 -39.11 -13.88
CA LEU A 7 17.95 -37.66 -14.11
C LEU A 7 17.39 -37.30 -15.50
N LEU A 8 17.74 -38.10 -16.52
CA LEU A 8 17.22 -37.93 -17.89
C LEU A 8 15.71 -38.24 -17.99
N LEU A 9 15.22 -39.25 -17.27
CA LEU A 9 13.77 -39.56 -17.19
C LEU A 9 12.97 -38.46 -16.48
N LEU A 10 13.55 -37.84 -15.45
CA LEU A 10 12.92 -36.73 -14.73
C LEU A 10 12.84 -35.48 -15.63
N PHE A 11 13.92 -35.18 -16.36
CA PHE A 11 13.96 -34.08 -17.32
C PHE A 11 13.03 -34.28 -18.53
N LEU A 12 12.92 -35.52 -19.03
CA LEU A 12 12.00 -35.87 -20.12
C LEU A 12 10.53 -35.82 -19.67
N SER A 13 10.22 -36.14 -18.42
CA SER A 13 8.86 -36.01 -17.88
C SER A 13 8.40 -34.56 -17.78
N VAL A 14 9.33 -33.65 -17.44
CA VAL A 14 9.06 -32.20 -17.40
C VAL A 14 8.85 -31.66 -18.82
N LEU A 15 9.66 -32.09 -19.79
CA LEU A 15 9.57 -31.63 -21.18
C LEU A 15 8.29 -32.09 -21.91
N VAL A 16 7.73 -33.25 -21.55
CA VAL A 16 6.48 -33.79 -22.13
C VAL A 16 5.24 -33.10 -21.54
N PHE A 17 5.33 -32.50 -20.35
CA PHE A 17 4.24 -31.75 -19.73
C PHE A 17 4.18 -30.26 -20.16
N LEU A 18 5.13 -29.79 -20.97
CA LEU A 18 5.24 -28.36 -21.32
C LEU A 18 4.21 -27.80 -22.34
N PRO A 19 3.50 -28.56 -23.21
CA PRO A 19 2.62 -27.93 -24.21
C PRO A 19 1.11 -27.99 -23.91
N ALA A 20 0.66 -28.26 -22.67
CA ALA A 20 -0.78 -28.31 -22.35
C ALA A 20 -1.40 -26.98 -21.85
N LEU A 21 -0.69 -25.86 -21.97
CA LEU A 21 -1.13 -24.55 -21.46
C LEU A 21 -1.65 -23.64 -22.58
N THR A 22 -2.63 -24.09 -23.36
CA THR A 22 -3.37 -23.19 -24.26
C THR A 22 -4.82 -23.63 -24.45
N VAL A 23 -5.73 -23.19 -23.57
CA VAL A 23 -6.98 -22.47 -23.90
C VAL A 23 -7.48 -21.83 -22.59
N ALA A 24 -7.47 -20.49 -22.49
CA ALA A 24 -8.17 -19.76 -21.43
C ALA A 24 -9.43 -19.14 -22.05
N GLY A 25 -10.56 -19.84 -21.92
CA GLY A 25 -11.88 -19.21 -22.02
C GLY A 25 -12.23 -18.56 -20.68
N PRO A 26 -13.15 -17.58 -20.64
CA PRO A 26 -13.69 -17.08 -19.38
C PRO A 26 -14.46 -18.22 -18.68
N PHE A 27 -13.88 -18.75 -17.61
CA PHE A 27 -14.53 -19.72 -16.73
C PHE A 27 -15.11 -18.96 -15.54
N ASP A 28 -16.41 -18.66 -15.60
CA ASP A 28 -17.15 -18.16 -14.44
C ASP A 28 -17.32 -19.29 -13.42
N TYR A 29 -16.61 -19.19 -12.29
CA TYR A 29 -16.67 -20.14 -11.20
C TYR A 29 -17.29 -19.46 -9.97
N THR A 30 -18.36 -20.04 -9.43
CA THR A 30 -18.97 -19.59 -8.17
C THR A 30 -18.69 -20.65 -7.09
N PRO A 31 -17.85 -20.35 -6.08
CA PRO A 31 -17.62 -21.28 -4.98
C PRO A 31 -18.90 -21.51 -4.18
N MET A 32 -19.18 -22.76 -3.81
CA MET A 32 -20.35 -23.09 -2.99
C MET A 32 -20.14 -22.78 -1.49
N GLU A 33 -18.90 -22.52 -1.07
CA GLU A 33 -18.55 -22.21 0.31
C GLU A 33 -17.50 -21.09 0.35
N LYS A 34 -17.59 -20.21 1.35
CA LYS A 34 -16.63 -19.10 1.53
C LYS A 34 -15.41 -19.57 2.31
N ILE A 35 -14.23 -19.06 1.94
CA ILE A 35 -12.98 -19.38 2.64
C ILE A 35 -12.86 -18.48 3.89
N PRO A 36 -12.75 -19.06 5.10
CA PRO A 36 -12.62 -18.29 6.34
C PRO A 36 -11.43 -17.33 6.29
N GLY A 37 -11.65 -16.07 6.64
CA GLY A 37 -10.62 -15.01 6.57
C GLY A 37 -10.51 -14.29 5.23
N PHE A 38 -11.20 -14.77 4.18
CA PHE A 38 -11.18 -14.19 2.83
C PHE A 38 -12.58 -13.88 2.28
N GLU A 39 -13.53 -13.53 3.16
CA GLU A 39 -14.96 -13.44 2.79
C GLU A 39 -15.31 -12.29 1.83
N THR A 40 -14.44 -11.29 1.70
CA THR A 40 -14.60 -10.15 0.80
C THR A 40 -13.78 -10.27 -0.49
N ALA A 41 -13.10 -11.41 -0.68
CA ALA A 41 -12.25 -11.61 -1.85
C ALA A 41 -13.08 -11.98 -3.08
N ASP A 42 -12.75 -11.41 -4.23
CA ASP A 42 -13.46 -11.64 -5.48
C ASP A 42 -13.18 -13.05 -6.02
N THR A 43 -14.06 -14.01 -5.71
CA THR A 43 -13.90 -15.41 -6.12
C THR A 43 -14.53 -15.74 -7.47
N SER A 44 -15.01 -14.74 -8.23
CA SER A 44 -15.68 -14.95 -9.53
C SER A 44 -14.76 -15.59 -10.58
N ASN A 45 -13.47 -15.28 -10.49
CA ASN A 45 -12.43 -15.79 -11.38
C ASN A 45 -11.72 -16.98 -10.74
N PHE A 46 -11.70 -18.12 -11.44
CA PHE A 46 -10.99 -19.34 -11.00
C PHE A 46 -9.52 -19.07 -10.63
N TYR A 47 -8.84 -18.21 -11.40
CA TYR A 47 -7.46 -17.82 -11.14
C TYR A 47 -7.27 -17.12 -9.78
N ASN A 48 -8.21 -16.25 -9.41
CA ASN A 48 -8.15 -15.54 -8.14
C ASN A 48 -8.50 -16.48 -6.96
N TYR A 49 -9.46 -17.38 -7.17
CA TYR A 49 -9.81 -18.40 -6.19
C TYR A 49 -8.62 -19.30 -5.82
N ILE A 50 -7.85 -19.77 -6.81
CA ILE A 50 -6.64 -20.59 -6.56
C ILE A 50 -5.57 -19.81 -5.80
N GLY A 51 -5.39 -18.51 -6.10
CA GLY A 51 -4.48 -17.63 -5.35
C GLY A 51 -4.85 -17.53 -3.86
N ILE A 52 -6.14 -17.32 -3.58
CA ILE A 52 -6.65 -17.25 -2.20
C ILE A 52 -6.44 -18.57 -1.45
N VAL A 53 -6.69 -19.72 -2.10
CA VAL A 53 -6.47 -21.04 -1.50
C VAL A 53 -4.99 -21.27 -1.16
N TYR A 54 -4.09 -20.90 -2.07
CA TYR A 54 -2.65 -21.01 -1.84
C TYR A 54 -2.19 -20.13 -0.66
N GLN A 55 -2.72 -18.90 -0.60
CA GLN A 55 -2.44 -17.97 0.49
C GLN A 55 -2.96 -18.49 1.84
N PHE A 56 -4.19 -19.02 1.89
CA PHE A 56 -4.71 -19.68 3.08
C PHE A 56 -3.80 -20.83 3.54
N GLY A 57 -3.29 -21.63 2.59
CA GLY A 57 -2.33 -22.69 2.84
C GLY A 57 -1.02 -22.19 3.49
N LEU A 58 -0.46 -21.08 3.02
CA LEU A 58 0.75 -20.50 3.59
C LEU A 58 0.57 -20.02 5.04
N TRP A 59 -0.57 -19.38 5.33
CA TRP A 59 -0.91 -19.00 6.71
C TRP A 59 -1.06 -20.23 7.62
N ALA A 60 -1.74 -21.27 7.14
CA ALA A 60 -1.92 -22.52 7.88
C ALA A 60 -0.58 -23.22 8.18
N VAL A 61 0.35 -23.24 7.21
CA VAL A 61 1.70 -23.79 7.40
C VAL A 61 2.50 -22.97 8.42
N GLY A 62 2.41 -21.64 8.40
CA GLY A 62 3.08 -20.77 9.36
C GLY A 62 2.63 -21.03 10.81
N ILE A 63 1.32 -21.09 11.04
CA ILE A 63 0.75 -21.37 12.37
C ILE A 63 1.13 -22.79 12.83
N SER A 64 1.05 -23.77 11.94
CA SER A 64 1.41 -25.16 12.25
C SER A 64 2.90 -25.30 12.62
N ALA A 65 3.79 -24.62 11.91
CA ALA A 65 5.22 -24.60 12.21
C ALA A 65 5.49 -23.96 13.58
N MET A 66 4.83 -22.84 13.90
CA MET A 66 4.96 -22.18 15.20
C MET A 66 4.55 -23.10 16.36
N LEU A 67 3.46 -23.85 16.22
CA LEU A 67 3.01 -24.80 17.24
C LEU A 67 4.00 -25.97 17.42
N MET A 68 4.49 -26.55 16.34
CA MET A 68 5.45 -27.66 16.40
C MET A 68 6.79 -27.24 17.01
N ILE A 69 7.27 -26.03 16.69
CA ILE A 69 8.48 -25.46 17.31
C ILE A 69 8.27 -25.24 18.81
N SER A 70 7.10 -24.76 19.22
CA SER A 70 6.77 -24.53 20.63
C SER A 70 6.72 -25.84 21.42
N ILE A 71 6.11 -26.88 20.86
CA ILE A 71 6.05 -28.23 21.45
C ILE A 71 7.46 -28.84 21.54
N GLY A 72 8.25 -28.73 20.47
CA GLY A 72 9.64 -29.19 20.45
C GLY A 72 10.51 -28.46 21.48
N GLY A 73 10.33 -27.15 21.62
CA GLY A 73 11.03 -26.32 22.60
C GLY A 73 10.69 -26.71 24.04
N TYR A 74 9.40 -26.90 24.35
CA TYR A 74 8.97 -27.36 25.66
C TYR A 74 9.51 -28.76 25.99
N MET A 75 9.45 -29.70 25.03
CA MET A 75 9.98 -31.04 25.21
C MET A 75 11.50 -31.03 25.41
N TYR A 76 12.23 -30.13 24.75
CA TYR A 76 13.67 -29.96 24.93
C TYR A 76 14.01 -29.49 26.35
N MET A 77 13.29 -28.50 26.87
CA MET A 77 13.49 -27.96 28.22
C MET A 77 13.15 -28.96 29.33
N THR A 78 12.09 -29.75 29.14
CA THR A 78 11.61 -30.73 30.14
C THR A 78 12.36 -32.08 30.09
N SER A 79 13.27 -32.28 29.13
CA SER A 79 13.98 -33.56 28.95
C SER A 79 15.04 -33.87 30.03
N ALA A 80 15.36 -32.94 30.95
CA ALA A 80 16.18 -33.17 32.14
C ALA A 80 17.48 -33.99 31.93
N GLY A 81 18.16 -33.81 30.79
CA GLY A 81 19.41 -34.53 30.46
C GLY A 81 19.26 -35.86 29.71
N ASN A 82 18.04 -36.33 29.44
CA ASN A 82 17.81 -37.54 28.65
C ASN A 82 18.13 -37.30 27.17
N THR A 83 19.24 -37.89 26.70
CA THR A 83 19.75 -37.73 25.33
C THR A 83 18.77 -38.20 24.25
N THR A 84 17.92 -39.17 24.55
CA THR A 84 16.91 -39.70 23.61
C THR A 84 15.75 -38.71 23.44
N SER A 85 15.23 -38.16 24.55
CA SER A 85 14.15 -37.17 24.50
C SER A 85 14.61 -35.84 23.91
N MET A 86 15.86 -35.44 24.19
CA MET A 86 16.49 -34.28 23.56
C MET A 86 16.68 -34.46 22.05
N GLY A 87 17.08 -35.65 21.61
CA GLY A 87 17.20 -35.98 20.19
C GLY A 87 15.86 -35.89 19.46
N LYS A 88 14.79 -36.44 20.06
CA LYS A 88 13.43 -36.33 19.51
C LYS A 88 12.95 -34.87 19.42
N ALA A 89 13.22 -34.06 20.45
CA ALA A 89 12.83 -32.65 20.45
C ALA A 89 13.52 -31.85 19.35
N ARG A 90 14.82 -32.12 19.13
CA ARG A 90 15.56 -31.53 18.02
C ARG A 90 15.00 -31.97 16.67
N GLY A 91 14.64 -33.24 16.52
CA GLY A 91 13.99 -33.77 15.31
C GLY A 91 12.71 -33.01 14.95
N ILE A 92 11.81 -32.82 15.92
CA ILE A 92 10.56 -32.07 15.73
C ILE A 92 10.83 -30.63 15.28
N ILE A 93 11.81 -29.96 15.89
CA ILE A 93 12.18 -28.59 15.53
C ILE A 93 12.79 -28.55 14.12
N THR A 94 13.69 -29.48 13.77
CA THR A 94 14.32 -29.51 12.45
C THR A 94 13.33 -29.85 11.35
N ASP A 95 12.37 -30.73 11.61
CA ASP A 95 11.33 -31.11 10.63
C ASP A 95 10.36 -29.95 10.41
N ALA A 96 9.98 -29.23 11.47
CA ALA A 96 9.16 -28.01 11.36
C ALA A 96 9.88 -26.90 10.57
N LEU A 97 11.18 -26.70 10.82
CA LEU A 97 12.00 -25.74 10.08
C LEU A 97 12.19 -26.15 8.61
N ALA A 98 12.40 -27.43 8.34
CA ALA A 98 12.51 -27.95 6.96
C ALA A 98 11.21 -27.74 6.18
N GLY A 99 10.04 -27.97 6.82
CA GLY A 99 8.74 -27.68 6.24
C GLY A 99 8.53 -26.19 5.94
N LEU A 100 8.96 -25.30 6.85
CA LEU A 100 8.88 -23.87 6.64
C LEU A 100 9.78 -23.40 5.49
N ILE A 101 11.02 -23.89 5.42
CA ILE A 101 11.95 -23.59 4.33
C ILE A 101 11.38 -24.09 2.99
N LEU A 102 10.79 -25.28 2.97
CA LEU A 102 10.16 -25.82 1.76
C LEU A 102 8.97 -24.96 1.30
N ALA A 103 8.16 -24.46 2.23
CA ALA A 103 7.08 -23.52 1.93
C ALA A 103 7.61 -22.18 1.39
N MET A 104 8.71 -21.64 1.94
CA MET A 104 9.34 -20.43 1.43
C MET A 104 9.98 -20.63 0.04
N LEU A 105 10.56 -21.79 -0.23
CA LEU A 105 11.07 -22.12 -1.56
C LEU A 105 9.94 -22.27 -2.58
N SER A 106 8.83 -22.89 -2.19
CA SER A 106 7.62 -22.96 -3.02
C SER A 106 7.10 -21.55 -3.32
N TYR A 107 6.99 -20.69 -2.31
CA TYR A 107 6.63 -19.28 -2.47
C TYR A 107 7.55 -18.58 -3.47
N LEU A 108 8.86 -18.76 -3.36
CA LEU A 108 9.83 -18.08 -4.22
C LEU A 108 9.69 -18.50 -5.68
N ILE A 109 9.47 -19.80 -5.95
CA ILE A 109 9.23 -20.31 -7.31
C ILE A 109 7.94 -19.72 -7.88
N LEU A 110 6.85 -19.69 -7.10
CA LEU A 110 5.59 -19.09 -7.56
C LEU A 110 5.71 -17.59 -7.79
N TYR A 111 6.45 -16.88 -6.95
CA TYR A 111 6.70 -15.45 -7.08
C TYR A 111 7.44 -15.11 -8.37
N GLU A 112 8.43 -15.93 -8.76
CA GLU A 112 9.20 -15.75 -9.99
C GLU A 112 8.37 -16.04 -11.26
N ILE A 113 7.42 -16.98 -11.17
CA ILE A 113 6.53 -17.34 -12.29
C ILE A 113 5.42 -16.28 -12.45
N ASN A 114 4.74 -15.94 -11.37
CA ASN A 114 3.70 -14.92 -11.37
C ASN A 114 3.50 -14.35 -9.95
N PRO A 115 3.92 -13.10 -9.69
CA PRO A 115 3.80 -12.50 -8.37
C PRO A 115 2.34 -12.23 -7.96
N ASP A 116 1.39 -12.23 -8.90
CA ASP A 116 -0.04 -11.99 -8.60
C ASP A 116 -0.70 -13.18 -7.88
N LEU A 117 -0.13 -14.39 -7.96
CA LEU A 117 -0.63 -15.56 -7.24
C LEU A 117 -0.34 -15.51 -5.73
N VAL A 118 0.44 -14.52 -5.31
CA VAL A 118 1.02 -14.42 -3.97
C VAL A 118 0.77 -13.04 -3.34
N LYS A 119 0.25 -12.08 -4.10
CA LYS A 119 -0.11 -10.75 -3.60
C LYS A 119 -1.36 -10.82 -2.73
N LEU A 120 -1.21 -10.38 -1.48
CA LEU A 120 -2.27 -10.33 -0.47
C LEU A 120 -3.25 -9.19 -0.77
N THR A 121 -4.17 -9.35 -1.72
CA THR A 121 -5.30 -8.44 -1.88
C THR A 121 -6.49 -8.92 -1.05
N GLY A 122 -6.36 -8.79 0.28
CA GLY A 122 -7.50 -8.86 1.21
C GLY A 122 -7.27 -9.74 2.44
N GLY A 123 -7.44 -9.14 3.63
CA GLY A 123 -7.90 -9.86 4.82
C GLY A 123 -6.85 -10.45 5.77
N ALA A 124 -6.01 -9.61 6.39
CA ALA A 124 -5.53 -9.88 7.75
C ALA A 124 -5.14 -8.57 8.45
N THR A 125 -6.01 -8.13 9.35
CA THR A 125 -5.70 -7.09 10.35
C THR A 125 -4.56 -7.56 11.25
N GLY A 126 -3.41 -6.89 11.21
CA GLY A 126 -2.37 -7.04 12.23
C GLY A 126 -0.97 -6.65 11.74
N GLY A 127 -0.53 -5.44 12.11
CA GLY A 127 0.89 -5.13 12.36
C GLY A 127 1.81 -4.84 11.16
N SER A 128 2.05 -3.55 10.95
CA SER A 128 3.31 -2.89 10.54
C SER A 128 4.20 -3.48 9.43
N ALA A 129 4.29 -2.66 8.37
CA ALA A 129 5.46 -2.33 7.55
C ALA A 129 6.26 -3.46 6.88
N THR A 130 6.17 -3.52 5.53
CA THR A 130 7.31 -3.30 4.61
C THR A 130 6.74 -3.10 3.21
N GLY A 131 7.20 -2.05 2.53
CA GLY A 131 6.70 -1.67 1.21
C GLY A 131 7.25 -2.54 0.09
N THR A 132 6.36 -2.96 -0.82
CA THR A 132 6.68 -3.25 -2.20
C THR A 132 5.59 -2.65 -3.08
N VAL A 133 6.01 -1.76 -3.98
CA VAL A 133 5.15 -1.08 -4.95
C VAL A 133 4.97 -2.03 -6.14
N SER A 134 3.73 -2.40 -6.44
CA SER A 134 3.36 -3.22 -7.61
C SER A 134 2.57 -2.38 -8.61
N THR A 135 2.96 -2.49 -9.86
CA THR A 135 2.53 -1.79 -11.08
C THR A 135 1.17 -2.26 -11.65
N ALA A 136 0.17 -2.54 -10.80
CA ALA A 136 -1.22 -2.78 -11.23
C ALA A 136 -2.06 -1.50 -11.07
N PRO A 137 -3.15 -1.31 -11.84
CA PRO A 137 -3.98 -0.11 -11.75
C PRO A 137 -4.45 0.08 -10.31
N ILE A 138 -4.13 1.24 -9.72
CA ILE A 138 -4.43 1.70 -8.35
C ILE A 138 -5.52 0.84 -7.70
N SER A 139 -5.11 -0.09 -6.84
CA SER A 139 -5.99 -0.75 -5.87
C SER A 139 -6.72 0.36 -5.13
N THR A 140 -8.04 0.40 -5.26
CA THR A 140 -8.88 1.38 -4.58
C THR A 140 -8.69 1.23 -3.08
N GLY A 141 -8.14 2.25 -2.42
CA GLY A 141 -7.89 2.24 -0.99
C GLY A 141 -9.20 2.05 -0.22
N THR A 142 -9.16 1.36 0.92
CA THR A 142 -10.36 1.20 1.75
C THR A 142 -10.69 2.51 2.45
N LEU A 143 -11.91 3.02 2.25
CA LEU A 143 -12.38 4.20 2.96
C LEU A 143 -12.64 3.88 4.43
N ALA A 144 -12.07 4.66 5.34
CA ALA A 144 -12.34 4.49 6.77
C ALA A 144 -13.82 4.77 7.06
N ILE A 145 -14.46 3.88 7.84
CA ILE A 145 -15.90 3.98 8.18
C ILE A 145 -16.20 5.32 8.87
N GLY A 146 -15.26 5.83 9.68
CA GLY A 146 -15.39 7.12 10.37
C GLY A 146 -15.59 8.31 9.45
N CYS A 147 -15.16 8.24 8.19
CA CYS A 147 -15.37 9.31 7.21
C CYS A 147 -16.85 9.52 6.87
N ASN A 148 -17.69 8.49 7.01
CA ASN A 148 -19.12 8.59 6.70
C ASN A 148 -19.84 9.59 7.63
N ASN A 149 -19.33 9.77 8.85
CA ASN A 149 -19.90 10.69 9.85
C ASN A 149 -19.78 12.16 9.44
N TYR A 150 -18.88 12.48 8.50
CA TYR A 150 -18.58 13.86 8.09
C TYR A 150 -18.93 14.13 6.62
N THR A 151 -19.71 13.25 5.99
CA THR A 151 -20.12 13.37 4.58
C THR A 151 -20.74 14.73 4.24
N ALA A 152 -21.65 15.23 5.07
CA ALA A 152 -22.25 16.56 4.91
C ALA A 152 -21.24 17.70 5.05
N ALA A 153 -20.27 17.57 5.97
CA ALA A 153 -19.21 18.56 6.16
C ALA A 153 -18.27 18.61 4.94
N PHE A 154 -17.90 17.45 4.39
CA PHE A 154 -17.11 17.37 3.16
C PHE A 154 -17.85 17.96 1.95
N ALA A 155 -19.14 17.66 1.79
CA ALA A 155 -19.95 18.21 0.71
C ALA A 155 -20.10 19.74 0.82
N SER A 156 -20.25 20.26 2.04
CA SER A 156 -20.33 21.70 2.29
C SER A 156 -19.00 22.40 2.00
N ALA A 157 -17.88 21.83 2.47
CA ALA A 157 -16.55 22.39 2.26
C ALA A 157 -16.11 22.36 0.78
N SER A 158 -16.57 21.37 0.01
CA SER A 158 -16.29 21.26 -1.42
C SER A 158 -17.15 22.17 -2.29
N GLY A 159 -18.20 22.80 -1.75
CA GLY A 159 -19.12 23.63 -2.52
C GLY A 159 -19.88 22.86 -3.60
N GLY A 160 -20.08 21.54 -3.41
CA GLY A 160 -20.75 20.66 -4.37
C GLY A 160 -19.84 20.03 -5.43
N ASP A 161 -18.54 20.34 -5.46
CA ASP A 161 -17.59 19.65 -6.35
C ASP A 161 -17.29 18.24 -5.80
N LYS A 162 -17.69 17.21 -6.55
CA LYS A 162 -17.50 15.78 -6.16
C LYS A 162 -16.01 15.37 -6.17
N ASN A 163 -15.19 15.94 -7.04
CA ASN A 163 -13.74 15.66 -7.06
C ASN A 163 -13.06 16.24 -5.83
N LEU A 164 -13.36 17.51 -5.50
CA LEU A 164 -12.84 18.13 -4.27
C LEU A 164 -13.35 17.42 -3.02
N GLN A 165 -14.63 17.04 -2.99
CA GLN A 165 -15.20 16.29 -1.87
C GLN A 165 -14.43 14.99 -1.63
N CYS A 166 -14.23 14.20 -2.69
CA CYS A 166 -13.51 12.92 -2.58
C CYS A 166 -12.01 13.11 -2.32
N LEU A 167 -11.40 14.19 -2.81
CA LEU A 167 -10.02 14.56 -2.47
C LEU A 167 -9.89 14.84 -0.97
N LEU A 168 -10.80 15.64 -0.39
CA LEU A 168 -10.80 15.94 1.05
C LEU A 168 -11.03 14.68 1.89
N ILE A 169 -11.91 13.77 1.45
CA ILE A 169 -12.10 12.46 2.10
C ILE A 169 -10.82 11.62 2.02
N GLY A 170 -10.15 11.62 0.85
CA GLY A 170 -8.89 10.90 0.67
C GLY A 170 -7.78 11.41 1.59
N ILE A 171 -7.66 12.73 1.72
CA ILE A 171 -6.74 13.39 2.65
C ILE A 171 -7.09 13.02 4.09
N ALA A 172 -8.33 13.22 4.52
CA ALA A 172 -8.78 12.87 5.87
C ALA A 172 -8.48 11.42 6.27
N ASN A 173 -8.66 10.50 5.31
CA ASN A 173 -8.39 9.10 5.52
C ASN A 173 -6.89 8.81 5.65
N ALA A 174 -6.07 9.41 4.78
CA ALA A 174 -4.61 9.27 4.84
C ALA A 174 -3.98 9.92 6.08
N GLU A 175 -4.57 11.00 6.57
CA GLU A 175 -4.06 11.80 7.68
C GLU A 175 -4.44 11.22 9.05
N SER A 176 -5.70 10.83 9.23
CA SER A 176 -6.21 10.40 10.55
C SER A 176 -7.15 9.21 10.50
N SER A 177 -7.35 8.60 9.32
CA SER A 177 -8.46 7.66 9.10
C SER A 177 -9.82 8.27 9.52
N CYS A 178 -9.97 9.59 9.32
CA CYS A 178 -11.11 10.39 9.75
C CYS A 178 -11.36 10.38 11.28
N ASN A 179 -10.29 10.26 12.09
CA ASN A 179 -10.35 10.36 13.54
C ASN A 179 -9.86 11.74 14.02
N PRO A 180 -10.74 12.60 14.56
CA PRO A 180 -10.38 13.96 14.94
C PRO A 180 -9.49 14.06 16.18
N THR A 181 -9.32 12.99 16.96
CA THR A 181 -8.57 13.03 18.22
C THR A 181 -7.10 12.63 18.06
N ILE A 182 -6.69 12.16 16.88
CA ILE A 182 -5.31 11.75 16.64
C ILE A 182 -4.42 12.99 16.52
N THR A 183 -3.27 12.95 17.17
CA THR A 183 -2.22 13.97 17.06
C THR A 183 -0.94 13.29 16.60
N SER A 184 -0.32 13.80 15.54
CA SER A 184 0.94 13.24 15.03
C SER A 184 2.12 13.55 15.96
N PRO A 185 3.25 12.81 15.84
CA PRO A 185 4.49 13.15 16.54
C PRO A 185 5.02 14.56 16.24
N ALA A 186 4.61 15.15 15.10
CA ALA A 186 4.95 16.51 14.72
C ALA A 186 3.96 17.57 15.27
N ASN A 187 3.03 17.18 16.15
CA ASN A 187 1.94 18.02 16.68
C ASN A 187 0.95 18.50 15.60
N ALA A 188 0.76 17.71 14.54
CA ALA A 188 -0.34 17.93 13.61
C ALA A 188 -1.64 17.38 14.23
N CYS A 189 -2.74 18.11 14.09
CA CYS A 189 -3.95 17.90 14.90
C CYS A 189 -5.24 17.97 14.09
N GLY A 190 -6.30 17.41 14.65
CA GLY A 190 -7.61 17.33 14.05
C GLY A 190 -7.72 16.28 12.95
N LEU A 191 -8.91 16.22 12.38
CA LEU A 191 -9.28 15.24 11.36
C LEU A 191 -8.38 15.33 10.11
N MET A 192 -7.93 16.54 9.78
CA MET A 192 -7.10 16.82 8.60
C MET A 192 -5.61 17.05 8.92
N GLN A 193 -5.17 16.76 10.16
CA GLN A 193 -3.77 16.86 10.62
C GLN A 193 -3.08 18.19 10.27
N PHE A 194 -3.58 19.31 10.79
CA PHE A 194 -2.93 20.60 10.65
C PHE A 194 -1.99 20.92 11.81
N LEU A 195 -0.84 21.54 11.50
CA LEU A 195 0.03 22.15 12.51
C LEU A 195 -0.59 23.45 13.03
N PRO A 196 -0.67 23.65 14.37
CA PRO A 196 -1.25 24.87 14.94
C PRO A 196 -0.63 26.18 14.44
N ALA A 197 0.69 26.20 14.29
CA ALA A 197 1.42 27.37 13.81
C ALA A 197 1.06 27.74 12.35
N THR A 198 0.84 26.73 11.50
CA THR A 198 0.46 26.92 10.09
C THR A 198 -1.01 27.30 9.96
N ALA A 199 -1.85 26.73 10.81
CA ALA A 199 -3.31 26.88 10.77
C ALA A 199 -3.83 28.10 11.54
N GLY A 200 -3.03 28.70 12.41
CA GLY A 200 -3.44 29.82 13.26
C GLY A 200 -4.51 29.45 14.30
N ILE A 201 -4.59 28.16 14.67
CA ILE A 201 -5.62 27.61 15.56
C ILE A 201 -5.01 26.51 16.44
N SER A 202 -5.51 26.36 17.67
CA SER A 202 -4.96 25.37 18.60
C SER A 202 -5.33 23.92 18.23
N CYS A 203 -4.48 22.96 18.62
CA CYS A 203 -4.78 21.53 18.51
C CYS A 203 -6.07 21.14 19.23
N ALA A 204 -6.33 21.69 20.42
CA ALA A 204 -7.53 21.42 21.18
C ALA A 204 -8.80 21.83 20.41
N GLU A 205 -8.76 23.00 19.76
CA GLU A 205 -9.87 23.49 18.97
C GLU A 205 -10.08 22.69 17.68
N LEU A 206 -9.00 22.27 17.01
CA LEU A 206 -9.06 21.38 15.84
C LEU A 206 -9.62 20.00 16.17
N ASN A 207 -9.23 19.43 17.31
CA ASN A 207 -9.71 18.12 17.76
C ASN A 207 -11.19 18.18 18.19
N ALA A 208 -11.61 19.30 18.79
CA ALA A 208 -13.00 19.52 19.20
C ALA A 208 -13.94 19.87 18.04
N ASN A 209 -13.42 20.40 16.93
CA ASN A 209 -14.22 20.88 15.79
C ASN A 209 -13.81 20.22 14.46
N PRO A 210 -14.22 18.97 14.19
CA PRO A 210 -13.88 18.25 12.96
C PRO A 210 -14.32 18.98 11.68
N ILE A 211 -15.48 19.68 11.72
CA ILE A 211 -16.00 20.46 10.58
C ILE A 211 -15.05 21.61 10.23
N LYS A 212 -14.53 22.31 11.24
CA LYS A 212 -13.57 23.40 11.05
C LYS A 212 -12.24 22.89 10.48
N SER A 213 -11.80 21.70 10.91
CA SER A 213 -10.64 21.01 10.35
C SER A 213 -10.82 20.71 8.85
N ILE A 214 -12.01 20.24 8.45
CA ILE A 214 -12.36 19.99 7.04
C ILE A 214 -12.41 21.27 6.21
N GLN A 215 -13.03 22.33 6.73
CA GLN A 215 -13.10 23.64 6.05
C GLN A 215 -11.71 24.23 5.83
N LEU A 216 -10.86 24.19 6.86
CA LEU A 216 -9.48 24.65 6.77
C LEU A 216 -8.70 23.88 5.70
N ALA A 217 -8.91 22.56 5.58
CA ALA A 217 -8.30 21.76 4.52
C ALA A 217 -8.77 22.18 3.12
N ALA A 218 -10.07 22.42 2.95
CA ALA A 218 -10.61 22.88 1.67
C ALA A 218 -10.03 24.25 1.27
N ASP A 219 -9.90 25.17 2.22
CA ASP A 219 -9.32 26.50 1.97
C ASP A 219 -7.82 26.43 1.70
N TYR A 220 -7.10 25.56 2.40
CA TYR A 220 -5.68 25.32 2.18
C TYR A 220 -5.40 24.71 0.80
N ILE A 221 -6.21 23.73 0.38
CA ILE A 221 -6.13 23.15 -0.96
C ILE A 221 -6.41 24.22 -2.04
N LYS A 222 -7.45 25.04 -1.87
CA LYS A 222 -7.75 26.16 -2.80
C LYS A 222 -6.60 27.16 -2.88
N LYS A 223 -6.00 27.50 -1.73
CA LYS A 223 -4.81 28.36 -1.68
C LYS A 223 -3.63 27.74 -2.42
N ASN A 224 -3.41 26.44 -2.29
CA ASN A 224 -2.31 25.76 -2.96
C ASN A 224 -2.47 25.75 -4.49
N GLN A 225 -3.69 25.67 -5.01
CA GLN A 225 -3.93 25.78 -6.47
C GLN A 225 -3.31 27.06 -7.07
N THR A 226 -3.31 28.17 -6.33
CA THR A 226 -2.74 29.45 -6.80
C THR A 226 -1.28 29.64 -6.39
N THR A 227 -0.84 28.98 -5.32
CA THR A 227 0.51 29.18 -4.73
C THR A 227 1.56 28.26 -5.33
N ILE A 228 1.19 27.08 -5.84
CA ILE A 228 2.16 26.17 -6.46
C ILE A 228 2.79 26.86 -7.69
N PRO A 229 4.13 27.00 -7.74
CA PRO A 229 4.79 27.71 -8.82
C PRO A 229 4.64 26.96 -10.14
N SER A 230 4.48 27.69 -11.23
CA SER A 230 4.61 27.13 -12.57
C SER A 230 6.10 27.03 -12.93
N SER A 231 6.52 25.89 -13.48
CA SER A 231 7.90 25.66 -13.95
C SER A 231 7.90 25.49 -15.48
N SER A 232 8.93 25.99 -16.16
CA SER A 232 9.05 25.86 -17.62
C SER A 232 9.48 24.46 -18.09
N GLY A 233 9.90 23.59 -17.17
CA GLY A 233 10.42 22.26 -17.48
C GLY A 233 9.46 21.08 -17.24
N PHE A 234 8.35 21.28 -16.53
CA PHE A 234 7.37 20.25 -16.24
C PHE A 234 5.99 20.85 -15.97
N ASN A 235 4.93 20.09 -16.27
CA ASN A 235 3.56 20.48 -15.97
C ASN A 235 3.23 20.23 -14.51
N VAL A 236 2.43 21.11 -13.91
CA VAL A 236 1.98 21.00 -12.51
C VAL A 236 0.46 20.88 -12.48
N GLY A 237 -0.02 19.82 -11.85
CA GLY A 237 -1.43 19.54 -11.60
C GLY A 237 -2.04 20.39 -10.51
N LYS A 238 -2.93 21.30 -10.91
CA LYS A 238 -3.63 22.23 -9.99
C LYS A 238 -5.11 21.92 -9.84
N LYS A 239 -5.60 20.81 -10.39
CA LYS A 239 -7.02 20.47 -10.42
C LYS A 239 -7.36 19.45 -9.33
N TYR A 240 -8.64 19.17 -9.16
CA TYR A 240 -9.12 18.17 -8.19
C TYR A 240 -9.32 16.79 -8.80
N SER A 241 -9.45 16.73 -10.13
CA SER A 241 -9.68 15.49 -10.89
C SER A 241 -8.50 14.54 -10.77
N LEU A 242 -8.81 13.25 -10.61
CA LEU A 242 -7.81 12.18 -10.51
C LEU A 242 -6.93 12.04 -11.74
N SER A 243 -7.47 12.31 -12.94
CA SER A 243 -6.72 12.06 -14.16
C SER A 243 -6.94 13.10 -15.24
N GLU A 244 -5.84 13.71 -15.68
CA GLU A 244 -5.80 14.49 -16.93
C GLU A 244 -4.70 14.00 -17.87
N ASN A 245 -3.45 13.91 -17.41
CA ASN A 245 -2.34 13.29 -18.13
C ASN A 245 -1.43 12.55 -17.15
N THR A 246 -0.85 11.44 -17.57
CA THR A 246 0.13 10.69 -16.78
C THR A 246 1.56 11.02 -17.21
N VAL A 247 2.44 11.25 -16.24
CA VAL A 247 3.89 11.38 -16.46
C VAL A 247 4.63 10.23 -15.77
N SER A 248 5.67 9.73 -16.42
CA SER A 248 6.49 8.65 -15.89
C SER A 248 7.86 9.18 -15.48
N TYR A 249 8.23 8.98 -14.22
CA TYR A 249 9.56 9.28 -13.71
C TYR A 249 10.18 7.98 -13.20
N GLY A 250 11.07 7.39 -14.01
CA GLY A 250 11.54 6.02 -13.79
C GLY A 250 10.38 5.03 -13.90
N SER A 251 10.23 4.14 -12.92
CA SER A 251 9.14 3.15 -12.84
C SER A 251 7.85 3.70 -12.21
N PHE A 252 7.83 4.96 -11.76
CA PHE A 252 6.67 5.57 -11.12
C PHE A 252 5.82 6.35 -12.12
N LEU A 253 4.52 6.07 -12.12
CA LEU A 253 3.51 6.83 -12.86
C LEU A 253 2.84 7.82 -11.90
N TYR A 254 2.83 9.09 -12.29
CA TYR A 254 2.16 10.16 -11.58
C TYR A 254 1.08 10.77 -12.46
N ASP A 255 -0.01 11.20 -11.86
CA ASP A 255 -1.06 11.93 -12.54
C ASP A 255 -0.88 13.44 -12.36
N THR A 256 -0.74 14.14 -13.48
CA THR A 256 -0.63 15.60 -13.50
C THR A 256 -1.96 16.32 -13.27
N GLY A 257 -3.03 15.61 -12.89
CA GLY A 257 -4.31 16.20 -12.49
C GLY A 257 -4.22 16.87 -11.11
N ASN A 258 -4.10 16.05 -10.06
CA ASN A 258 -4.14 16.52 -8.67
C ASN A 258 -2.97 16.09 -7.79
N ASP A 259 -1.99 15.36 -8.32
CA ASP A 259 -0.88 14.85 -7.51
C ASP A 259 -0.01 15.94 -6.92
N ASP A 260 0.30 16.96 -7.72
CA ASP A 260 1.03 18.13 -7.24
C ASP A 260 0.23 18.88 -6.16
N LEU A 261 -1.09 18.92 -6.29
CA LEU A 261 -1.96 19.52 -5.28
C LEU A 261 -1.94 18.71 -3.97
N ILE A 262 -1.97 17.37 -4.05
CA ILE A 262 -1.84 16.49 -2.89
C ILE A 262 -0.44 16.60 -2.26
N ALA A 263 0.61 16.61 -3.08
CA ALA A 263 1.98 16.77 -2.64
C ALA A 263 2.16 18.10 -1.90
N SER A 264 1.55 19.18 -2.41
CA SER A 264 1.59 20.50 -1.76
C SER A 264 0.89 20.53 -0.40
N TYR A 265 -0.09 19.65 -0.18
CA TYR A 265 -0.75 19.52 1.11
C TYR A 265 0.22 18.99 2.17
N SER A 266 0.98 17.94 1.82
CA SER A 266 1.92 17.27 2.72
C SER A 266 3.27 18.00 2.84
N ALA A 267 3.84 18.46 1.74
CA ALA A 267 5.18 19.07 1.67
C ALA A 267 5.18 20.60 1.62
N GLY A 268 4.01 21.23 1.49
CA GLY A 268 3.87 22.67 1.27
C GLY A 268 3.99 23.08 -0.21
N SER A 269 3.50 24.27 -0.54
CA SER A 269 3.49 24.80 -1.92
C SER A 269 4.68 25.71 -2.26
N GLY A 270 5.53 26.04 -1.29
CA GLY A 270 6.54 27.11 -1.40
C GLY A 270 7.90 26.68 -1.94
N LYS A 271 8.67 27.67 -2.42
CA LYS A 271 10.13 27.60 -2.52
C LYS A 271 10.70 27.77 -1.12
N LEU A 272 11.24 26.71 -0.50
CA LEU A 272 11.99 26.90 0.75
C LEU A 272 13.29 26.11 0.73
N ALA A 273 14.36 26.87 0.55
CA ALA A 273 15.51 26.79 1.42
C ALA A 273 15.69 28.14 2.12
N THR A 274 15.34 28.21 3.41
CA THR A 274 16.07 29.07 4.35
C THR A 274 17.42 28.45 4.73
N THR A 275 17.68 27.21 4.27
CA THR A 275 18.88 26.43 4.54
C THR A 275 19.59 26.13 3.21
N PRO A 276 20.85 26.54 3.02
CA PRO A 276 21.59 26.28 1.79
C PRO A 276 21.52 24.78 1.41
N GLY A 277 21.00 24.48 0.22
CA GLY A 277 20.94 23.13 -0.34
C GLY A 277 19.59 22.39 -0.22
N MET A 278 18.58 22.93 0.47
CA MET A 278 17.22 22.38 0.40
C MET A 278 16.45 22.98 -0.78
N LYS A 279 15.59 22.19 -1.43
CA LYS A 279 14.75 22.66 -2.54
C LYS A 279 13.29 22.48 -2.17
N GLY A 280 12.45 23.42 -2.60
CA GLY A 280 11.00 23.22 -2.51
C GLY A 280 10.54 22.01 -3.33
N PRO A 281 9.39 21.38 -2.98
CA PRO A 281 8.92 20.18 -3.66
C PRO A 281 8.73 20.39 -5.17
N PHE A 282 8.34 21.59 -5.59
CA PHE A 282 8.09 21.97 -6.98
C PHE A 282 9.29 22.69 -7.66
N GLU A 283 10.50 22.52 -7.14
CA GLU A 283 11.71 22.97 -7.82
C GLU A 283 12.33 21.85 -8.66
N ILE A 284 13.14 22.21 -9.66
CA ILE A 284 13.82 21.22 -10.51
C ILE A 284 14.80 20.40 -9.66
N SER A 285 14.61 19.09 -9.66
CA SER A 285 15.51 18.15 -8.99
C SER A 285 16.90 18.22 -9.62
N SER A 286 17.94 18.26 -8.78
CA SER A 286 19.34 18.14 -9.23
C SER A 286 19.68 16.71 -9.65
N ASP A 287 19.06 15.73 -9.02
CA ASP A 287 19.35 14.31 -9.18
C ASP A 287 18.54 13.68 -10.31
N CYS A 288 17.40 14.28 -10.69
CA CYS A 288 16.58 13.87 -11.84
C CYS A 288 16.47 14.98 -12.91
N PRO A 289 17.55 15.29 -13.65
CA PRO A 289 17.53 16.36 -14.66
C PRO A 289 16.89 15.95 -16.00
N ASN A 290 16.77 14.65 -16.29
CA ASN A 290 16.22 14.16 -17.56
C ASN A 290 15.30 12.92 -17.38
N PRO A 291 13.99 13.02 -17.68
CA PRO A 291 13.27 14.27 -18.01
C PRO A 291 13.30 15.25 -16.83
N ILE A 292 13.08 16.54 -17.08
CA ILE A 292 13.06 17.54 -16.01
C ILE A 292 11.94 17.16 -15.04
N THR A 293 12.31 16.89 -13.79
CA THR A 293 11.42 16.34 -12.76
C THR A 293 11.38 17.30 -11.56
N PRO A 294 10.21 17.59 -10.96
CA PRO A 294 10.17 18.29 -9.69
C PRO A 294 10.81 17.44 -8.58
N ALA A 295 11.40 18.09 -7.59
CA ALA A 295 12.11 17.43 -6.48
C ALA A 295 11.27 16.32 -5.83
N TRP A 296 9.98 16.56 -5.63
CA TRP A 296 9.09 15.58 -4.99
C TRP A 296 8.82 14.33 -5.84
N GLN A 297 8.89 14.40 -7.17
CA GLN A 297 8.66 13.26 -8.08
C GLN A 297 9.95 12.53 -8.48
N CYS A 298 11.12 12.98 -8.01
CA CYS A 298 12.38 12.36 -8.38
C CYS A 298 12.48 10.91 -7.87
N HIS A 299 12.73 9.97 -8.78
CA HIS A 299 12.81 8.54 -8.48
C HIS A 299 14.20 8.08 -8.02
N ILE A 300 15.25 8.87 -8.26
CA ILE A 300 16.63 8.55 -7.87
C ILE A 300 16.87 8.95 -6.43
N LYS A 301 16.66 10.22 -6.11
CA LYS A 301 16.82 10.78 -4.76
C LYS A 301 15.79 11.88 -4.54
N PRO A 302 14.67 11.61 -3.85
CA PRO A 302 13.58 12.57 -3.70
C PRO A 302 13.86 13.68 -2.67
N ASP A 303 15.12 14.03 -2.34
CA ASP A 303 15.49 15.15 -1.45
C ASP A 303 14.70 15.28 -0.11
N GLY A 304 14.21 14.17 0.44
CA GLY A 304 13.39 14.14 1.67
C GLY A 304 11.88 14.00 1.45
N PHE A 305 11.41 13.95 0.20
CA PHE A 305 9.99 13.83 -0.20
C PHE A 305 9.50 12.39 -0.41
N SER A 306 10.24 11.37 0.03
CA SER A 306 9.81 9.97 -0.10
C SER A 306 8.50 9.68 0.64
N GLU A 307 8.26 10.34 1.78
CA GLU A 307 6.99 10.27 2.49
C GLU A 307 5.86 10.97 1.72
N THR A 308 6.16 12.09 1.07
CA THR A 308 5.21 12.79 0.20
C THR A 308 4.79 11.94 -0.99
N GLN A 309 5.73 11.23 -1.64
CA GLN A 309 5.42 10.30 -2.74
C GLN A 309 4.44 9.21 -2.30
N LYS A 310 4.70 8.56 -1.15
CA LYS A 310 3.78 7.55 -0.59
C LYS A 310 2.43 8.16 -0.22
N TYR A 311 2.45 9.36 0.35
CA TYR A 311 1.24 10.08 0.74
C TYR A 311 0.33 10.35 -0.46
N VAL A 312 0.89 10.84 -1.57
CA VAL A 312 0.15 11.09 -2.83
C VAL A 312 -0.55 9.82 -3.30
N MET A 313 0.18 8.72 -3.42
CA MET A 313 -0.39 7.44 -3.88
C MET A 313 -1.52 6.94 -2.97
N ARG A 314 -1.39 7.11 -1.64
CA ARG A 314 -2.44 6.73 -0.69
C ARG A 314 -3.69 7.58 -0.88
N VAL A 315 -3.56 8.91 -0.93
CA VAL A 315 -4.69 9.83 -1.09
C VAL A 315 -5.41 9.57 -2.41
N GLN A 316 -4.69 9.39 -3.51
CA GLN A 316 -5.28 9.03 -4.80
C GLN A 316 -6.10 7.74 -4.71
N SER A 317 -5.55 6.71 -4.05
CA SER A 317 -6.24 5.42 -3.90
C SER A 317 -7.58 5.58 -3.17
N PHE A 318 -7.63 6.43 -2.13
CA PHE A 318 -8.85 6.71 -1.37
C PHE A 318 -9.83 7.60 -2.14
N GLN A 319 -9.33 8.62 -2.83
CA GLN A 319 -10.17 9.46 -3.66
C GLN A 319 -10.85 8.66 -4.77
N LYS A 320 -10.12 7.75 -5.42
CA LYS A 320 -10.67 6.81 -6.41
C LYS A 320 -11.76 5.93 -5.81
N ALA A 321 -11.55 5.38 -4.62
CA ALA A 321 -12.57 4.61 -3.92
C ALA A 321 -13.82 5.44 -3.60
N CYS A 322 -13.66 6.72 -3.22
CA CYS A 322 -14.78 7.62 -2.99
C CYS A 322 -15.57 7.94 -4.25
N LEU A 323 -14.88 8.18 -5.37
CA LEU A 323 -15.53 8.52 -6.65
C LEU A 323 -16.32 7.35 -7.23
N LEU A 324 -15.92 6.11 -6.94
CA LEU A 324 -16.64 4.90 -7.35
C LEU A 324 -17.89 4.62 -6.49
N LYS A 325 -18.08 5.33 -5.38
CA LYS A 325 -19.28 5.20 -4.57
C LYS A 325 -20.48 5.83 -5.33
N PRO A 326 -21.57 5.07 -5.52
CA PRO A 326 -22.77 5.55 -6.22
C PRO A 326 -23.37 6.79 -5.53
#